data_AF-A0A4Y9QCF6-F1
#
_entry.id   AF-A0A4Y9QCF6-F1
#
_cell.length_a   1.000
_cell.length_b   1.000
_cell.length_c   1.000
_cell.angle_alpha   90.00
_cell.angle_beta   90.00
_cell.angle_gamma   90.00
#
_symmetry.space_group_name_H-M   'P 1'
#
loop_
_entity.id
_entity.type
_entity.pdbx_description
1 polymer ?
#
loop_
_entity_poly.entity_id
_entity_poly.type
_entity_poly.pdbx_seq_one_letter_code
_entity_poly.pdbx_strand_id
1 'polypeptide(L)'
;MIDRTTEPTDAAAHVAHRLAVETDISDVHAALESGAPGFVLLDSRSAEAWEQGHVPGAVHLPGRDIGARATGEPDRSVPVVSHDTVALRATPRPRAMPRLR
;
A
#
# COMPACT_ATOMS: atom_id res chain seq x y z
N MET A 1 -18.69 11.56 -21.74
CA MET A 1 -20.02 11.57 -21.11
C MET A 1 -19.94 10.61 -19.93
N ILE A 2 -20.22 11.06 -18.71
CA ILE A 2 -20.22 10.16 -17.55
C ILE A 2 -21.51 9.35 -17.59
N ASP A 3 -21.38 8.03 -17.67
CA ASP A 3 -22.50 7.12 -17.56
C ASP A 3 -23.06 7.16 -16.13
N ARG A 4 -24.36 7.42 -16.02
CA ARG A 4 -25.10 7.48 -14.75
C ARG A 4 -26.12 6.35 -14.61
N THR A 5 -26.06 5.35 -15.49
CA THR A 5 -27.04 4.26 -15.53
C THR A 5 -26.64 3.05 -14.68
N THR A 6 -25.44 3.07 -14.10
CA THR A 6 -24.99 2.02 -13.17
C THR A 6 -25.90 1.93 -11.95
N GLU A 7 -26.35 0.71 -11.64
CA GLU A 7 -27.13 0.45 -10.43
C GLU A 7 -26.33 0.83 -9.17
N PRO A 8 -26.95 1.45 -8.15
CA PRO A 8 -26.25 1.86 -6.94
C PRO A 8 -25.49 0.73 -6.24
N THR A 9 -26.01 -0.49 -6.29
CA THR A 9 -25.37 -1.67 -5.69
C THR A 9 -24.07 -2.02 -6.41
N ASP A 10 -24.03 -1.93 -7.74
CA ASP A 10 -22.83 -2.22 -8.53
C ASP A 10 -21.77 -1.14 -8.32
N ALA A 11 -22.19 0.14 -8.26
CA ALA A 11 -21.30 1.25 -7.94
C ALA A 11 -20.69 1.10 -6.54
N ALA A 12 -21.51 0.74 -5.54
CA ALA A 12 -21.05 0.51 -4.17
C ALA A 12 -20.07 -0.67 -4.09
N ALA A 13 -20.36 -1.78 -4.76
CA ALA A 13 -19.47 -2.94 -4.79
C ALA A 13 -18.11 -2.61 -5.43
N HIS A 14 -18.12 -1.83 -6.52
CA HIS A 14 -16.89 -1.38 -7.17
C HIS A 14 -16.03 -0.50 -6.25
N VAL A 15 -16.63 0.51 -5.62
CA VAL A 15 -15.89 1.41 -4.71
C VAL A 15 -15.39 0.67 -3.48
N ALA A 16 -16.20 -0.21 -2.89
CA ALA A 16 -15.80 -1.02 -1.75
C ALA A 16 -14.60 -1.92 -2.09
N HIS A 17 -14.58 -2.52 -3.29
CA HIS A 17 -13.45 -3.32 -3.73
C HIS A 17 -12.17 -2.50 -3.89
N ARG A 18 -12.27 -1.28 -4.44
CA ARG A 18 -11.13 -0.37 -4.54
C ARG A 18 -10.58 0.03 -3.18
N LEU A 19 -11.44 0.46 -2.26
CA LEU A 19 -11.06 0.88 -0.90
C LEU A 19 -10.47 -0.26 -0.07
N ALA A 20 -10.69 -1.53 -0.44
CA ALA A 20 -10.08 -2.66 0.23
C ALA A 20 -8.59 -2.84 -0.08
N VAL A 21 -8.06 -2.19 -1.14
CA VAL A 21 -6.66 -2.35 -1.61
C VAL A 21 -5.96 -1.02 -1.90
N GLU A 22 -6.65 0.09 -1.70
CA GLU A 22 -6.15 1.46 -1.86
C GLU A 22 -6.29 2.18 -0.52
N THR A 23 -5.38 3.10 -0.25
CA THR A 23 -5.45 4.03 0.89
C THR A 23 -5.03 5.40 0.39
N ASP A 24 -5.38 6.46 1.10
CA ASP A 24 -4.97 7.82 0.74
C ASP A 24 -3.90 8.38 1.67
N ILE A 25 -3.38 9.56 1.31
CA ILE A 25 -2.27 10.20 2.01
C ILE A 25 -2.67 10.57 3.46
N SER A 26 -3.93 10.92 3.69
CA SER A 26 -4.41 11.31 5.02
C SER A 26 -4.48 10.12 5.97
N ASP A 27 -4.91 8.94 5.49
CA ASP A 27 -4.89 7.70 6.26
C ASP A 27 -3.45 7.30 6.63
N VAL A 28 -2.53 7.35 5.66
CA VAL A 28 -1.12 7.02 5.88
C VAL A 28 -0.48 7.99 6.86
N HIS A 29 -0.73 9.29 6.71
CA HIS A 29 -0.23 10.31 7.62
C HIS A 29 -0.73 10.08 9.05
N ALA A 30 -2.04 9.91 9.24
CA ALA A 30 -2.62 9.67 10.56
C ALA A 30 -2.07 8.39 11.21
N ALA A 31 -1.86 7.33 10.42
CA ALA A 31 -1.25 6.09 10.90
C ALA A 31 0.22 6.29 11.31
N LEU A 32 1.00 7.05 10.55
CA LEU A 32 2.40 7.36 10.89
C LEU A 32 2.51 8.23 12.15
N GLU A 33 1.62 9.22 12.30
CA GLU A 33 1.55 10.07 13.50
C GLU A 33 1.25 9.28 14.78
N SER A 34 0.56 8.12 14.67
CA SER A 34 0.31 7.24 15.81
C SER A 34 1.59 6.60 16.39
N GLY A 35 2.70 6.60 15.63
CA GLY A 35 3.96 5.92 15.99
C GLY A 35 3.92 4.39 15.83
N ALA A 36 2.76 3.81 15.56
CA ALA A 36 2.57 2.38 15.36
C ALA A 36 1.61 2.12 14.17
N PRO A 37 2.02 2.45 12.93
CA PRO A 37 1.14 2.42 11.76
C PRO A 37 0.59 1.03 11.42
N GLY A 38 1.22 -0.03 11.91
CA GLY A 38 0.79 -1.41 11.64
C GLY A 38 1.03 -1.87 10.20
N PHE A 39 1.80 -1.11 9.42
CA PHE A 39 2.25 -1.43 8.06
C PHE A 39 3.68 -0.93 7.82
N VAL A 40 4.33 -1.45 6.77
CA VAL A 40 5.57 -0.89 6.22
C VAL A 40 5.22 0.03 5.06
N LEU A 41 5.68 1.27 5.12
CA LEU A 41 5.61 2.20 3.99
C LEU A 41 6.79 1.93 3.05
N LEU A 42 6.51 1.55 1.81
CA LEU A 42 7.52 1.20 0.82
C LEU A 42 7.56 2.27 -0.29
N ASP A 43 8.72 2.87 -0.49
CA ASP A 43 8.97 3.81 -1.58
C ASP A 43 9.57 3.06 -2.76
N SER A 44 8.82 2.94 -3.86
CA SER A 44 9.30 2.25 -5.06
C SER A 44 9.87 3.18 -6.14
N ARG A 45 10.00 4.48 -5.84
CA ARG A 45 10.57 5.47 -6.76
C ARG A 45 12.06 5.22 -6.99
N SER A 46 12.61 5.95 -7.95
CA SER A 46 14.04 5.85 -8.28
C SER A 46 14.93 6.30 -7.10
N ALA A 47 16.22 5.93 -7.15
CA ALA A 47 17.17 6.35 -6.12
C ALA A 47 17.34 7.88 -6.08
N GLU A 48 17.31 8.53 -7.24
CA GLU A 48 17.42 9.98 -7.34
C GLU A 48 16.23 10.68 -6.65
N ALA A 49 15.02 10.14 -6.80
CA ALA A 49 13.83 10.66 -6.12
C ALA A 49 13.84 10.42 -4.61
N TRP A 50 14.41 9.29 -4.17
CA TRP A 50 14.59 8.98 -2.75
C TRP A 50 15.60 9.91 -2.07
N GLU A 51 16.73 10.16 -2.74
CA GLU A 51 17.79 11.05 -2.26
C GLU A 51 17.33 12.52 -2.18
N GLN A 52 16.44 12.94 -3.08
CA GLN A 52 15.81 14.27 -3.01
C GLN A 52 14.87 14.43 -1.81
N GLY A 53 14.39 13.33 -1.24
CA GLY A 53 13.53 13.32 -0.07
C GLY A 53 12.55 12.16 -0.09
N HIS A 54 12.27 11.65 1.11
CA HIS A 54 11.37 10.52 1.33
C HIS A 54 10.67 10.64 2.68
N VAL A 55 9.60 9.86 2.87
CA VAL A 55 8.85 9.84 4.12
C VAL A 55 9.71 9.18 5.22
N PRO A 56 9.88 9.81 6.39
CA PRO A 56 10.62 9.20 7.49
C PRO A 56 10.06 7.82 7.87
N GLY A 57 10.95 6.83 8.02
CA GLY A 57 10.58 5.45 8.34
C GLY A 57 10.12 4.60 7.15
N ALA A 58 10.06 5.16 5.93
CA ALA A 58 9.82 4.37 4.73
C ALA A 58 11.02 3.45 4.41
N VAL A 59 10.74 2.36 3.69
CA VAL A 59 11.75 1.44 3.14
C VAL A 59 11.87 1.70 1.65
N HIS A 60 13.09 1.97 1.17
CA HIS A 60 13.33 2.18 -0.25
C HIS A 60 13.55 0.86 -0.99
N LEU A 61 12.65 0.56 -1.94
CA LEU A 61 12.79 -0.59 -2.82
C LEU A 61 12.36 -0.23 -4.25
N PRO A 62 13.30 0.24 -5.10
CA PRO A 62 12.99 0.65 -6.47
C PRO A 62 12.20 -0.41 -7.23
N GLY A 63 11.20 0.02 -8.02
CA GLY A 63 10.29 -0.88 -8.73
C GLY A 63 10.97 -2.00 -9.54
N ARG A 64 12.11 -1.69 -10.17
CA ARG A 64 12.93 -2.64 -10.93
C ARG A 64 13.54 -3.76 -10.07
N ASP A 65 13.76 -3.51 -8.78
CA ASP A 65 14.43 -4.42 -7.87
C ASP A 65 13.43 -5.20 -6.98
N ILE A 66 12.14 -4.82 -6.98
CA ILE A 66 11.07 -5.46 -6.19
C ILE A 66 11.04 -6.97 -6.41
N GLY A 67 11.05 -7.43 -7.67
CA GLY A 67 10.97 -8.85 -7.99
C GLY A 67 12.09 -9.70 -7.38
N ALA A 68 13.29 -9.11 -7.20
CA ALA A 68 14.44 -9.79 -6.64
C ALA A 68 14.51 -9.69 -5.10
N ARG A 69 14.05 -8.58 -4.52
CA ARG A 69 14.34 -8.21 -3.12
C ARG A 69 13.13 -8.25 -2.18
N ALA A 70 11.90 -8.15 -2.70
CA ALA A 70 10.69 -8.05 -1.86
C ALA A 70 10.43 -9.29 -0.99
N THR A 71 11.04 -10.43 -1.30
CA THR A 71 10.97 -11.62 -0.47
C THR A 71 11.87 -11.56 0.77
N GLY A 72 12.92 -10.74 0.77
CA GLY A 72 13.91 -10.68 1.84
C GLY A 72 13.88 -9.41 2.68
N GLU A 73 13.28 -8.32 2.19
CA GLU A 73 13.44 -6.99 2.80
C GLU A 73 12.26 -6.54 3.67
N PRO A 74 11.04 -6.35 3.13
CA PRO A 74 9.91 -6.03 3.98
C PRO A 74 9.51 -7.26 4.82
N ASP A 75 9.18 -7.03 6.09
CA ASP A 75 8.54 -8.05 6.91
C ASP A 75 7.18 -8.42 6.31
N ARG A 76 7.10 -9.63 5.74
CA ARG A 76 5.90 -10.14 5.06
C ARG A 76 4.75 -10.48 6.01
N SER A 77 4.97 -10.39 7.32
CA SER A 77 3.93 -10.60 8.34
C SER A 77 3.07 -9.36 8.59
N VAL A 78 3.52 -8.19 8.13
CA VAL A 78 2.77 -6.92 8.20
C VAL A 78 2.32 -6.45 6.82
N PRO A 79 1.17 -5.76 6.71
CA PRO A 79 0.77 -5.11 5.48
C PRO A 79 1.85 -4.17 4.94
N VAL A 80 1.99 -4.13 3.62
CA VAL A 80 2.83 -3.18 2.90
C VAL A 80 1.92 -2.15 2.23
N VAL A 81 2.22 -0.87 2.46
CA VAL A 81 1.67 0.26 1.72
C VAL A 81 2.75 0.77 0.78
N SER A 82 2.57 0.58 -0.52
CA SER A 82 3.50 1.09 -1.54
C SER A 82 3.10 2.51 -1.92
N HIS A 83 4.07 3.41 -2.01
CA HIS A 83 3.89 4.73 -2.60
C HIS A 83 4.82 4.91 -3.79
N ASP A 84 4.24 5.39 -4.88
CA ASP A 84 4.94 5.81 -6.08
C ASP A 84 4.41 7.17 -6.55
N THR A 85 4.76 7.58 -7.75
CA THR A 85 4.36 8.87 -8.32
C THR A 85 2.85 8.99 -8.57
N VAL A 86 2.07 7.91 -8.50
CA VAL A 86 0.68 7.88 -8.98
C VAL A 86 -0.36 7.19 -8.08
N ALA A 87 0.00 6.38 -7.08
CA ALA A 87 -0.99 5.89 -6.10
C ALA A 87 -0.36 5.31 -4.82
N LEU A 88 -1.16 5.28 -3.74
CA LEU A 88 -0.92 4.49 -2.53
C LEU A 88 -1.68 3.16 -2.62
N ARG A 89 -0.96 2.04 -2.65
CA ARG A 89 -1.55 0.69 -2.71
C ARG A 89 -1.22 -0.10 -1.45
N ALA A 90 -2.24 -0.65 -0.81
CA ALA A 90 -2.09 -1.53 0.34
C ALA A 90 -2.20 -3.00 -0.08
N THR A 91 -1.35 -3.84 0.49
CA THR A 91 -1.53 -5.30 0.40
C THR A 91 -2.53 -5.75 1.45
N PRO A 92 -3.52 -6.60 1.09
CA PRO A 92 -4.43 -7.18 2.07
C PRO A 92 -3.63 -7.95 3.12
N ARG A 93 -3.99 -7.80 4.39
CA ARG A 93 -3.38 -8.57 5.48
C ARG A 93 -3.49 -10.07 5.14
N PRO A 94 -2.40 -10.84 5.17
CA PRO A 94 -2.49 -12.28 4.91
C PRO A 94 -3.45 -12.89 5.93
N ARG A 95 -4.46 -13.60 5.42
CA ARG A 95 -5.42 -14.32 6.28
C ARG A 95 -4.62 -15.32 7.10
N ALA A 96 -4.75 -15.28 8.43
CA ALA A 96 -4.06 -16.21 9.30
C ALA A 96 -4.35 -17.65 8.85
N MET A 97 -3.33 -18.35 8.36
CA MET A 97 -3.44 -19.76 8.00
C MET A 97 -3.68 -20.54 9.31
N PRO A 98 -4.74 -21.36 9.41
CA PRO A 98 -4.93 -22.19 10.58
C PRO A 98 -3.74 -23.14 10.68
N ARG A 99 -3.02 -23.12 11.81
CA ARG A 99 -1.99 -24.12 12.08
C ARG A 99 -2.70 -25.47 12.18
N LEU A 100 -2.46 -26.36 11.22
CA LEU A 100 -2.82 -27.76 11.37
C LEU A 100 -2.08 -28.31 12.59
N ARG A 101 -2.84 -28.87 13.54
CA ARG A 101 -2.32 -29.64 14.67
C ARG A 101 -2.04 -31.08 14.22
#